data_AF-A0A0L0F4T0-F1
#
_entry.id   AF-A0A0L0F4T0-F1
#
_cell.length_a   1.000
_cell.length_b   1.000
_cell.length_c   1.000
_cell.angle_alpha   90.00
_cell.angle_beta   90.00
_cell.angle_gamma   90.00
#
_symmetry.space_group_name_H-M   'P 1'
#
loop_
_entity.id
_entity.type
_entity.pdbx_description
1 polymer ?
#
loop_
_entity_poly.entity_id
_entity_poly.type
_entity_poly.pdbx_seq_one_letter_code
_entity_poly.pdbx_strand_id
1 'polypeptide(L)' 'PGVLEYKDFFDDDLAMYIVMEFVDGDDLSGYMAHFSSSGRGLSESLCIEIYKPLLDAISYLHDRDIAHRDIK' A
#
# COMPACT_ATOMS: atom_id res chain seq x y z
N PRO A 1 -0.01 -0.40 12.11
CA PRO A 1 1.27 -0.59 11.39
C PRO A 1 0.96 -1.13 9.98
N GLY A 2 1.62 -0.63 8.93
CA GLY A 2 1.39 -1.06 7.55
C GLY A 2 0.19 -0.41 6.83
N VAL A 3 -0.46 0.58 7.44
CA VAL A 3 -1.46 1.45 6.82
C VAL A 3 -0.94 2.89 6.94
N LEU A 4 -0.98 3.64 5.84
CA LEU A 4 -0.55 5.04 5.78
C LEU A 4 -1.28 5.89 6.83
N GLU A 5 -0.53 6.73 7.54
CA GLU A 5 -1.12 7.64 8.51
C GLU A 5 -1.90 8.76 7.81
N TYR A 6 -3.16 8.93 8.20
CA TYR A 6 -3.95 10.11 7.87
C TYR A 6 -3.55 11.27 8.80
N LYS A 7 -3.25 12.44 8.23
CA LYS A 7 -2.76 13.60 8.98
C LYS A 7 -3.80 14.72 9.07
N ASP A 8 -4.44 15.06 7.95
CA ASP A 8 -5.40 16.15 7.89
C ASP A 8 -6.28 16.07 6.63
N PHE A 9 -7.33 16.88 6.57
CA PHE A 9 -8.10 17.14 5.36
C PHE A 9 -8.52 18.60 5.27
N PHE A 10 -8.67 19.09 4.04
CA PHE A 10 -9.26 20.40 3.78
C PHE A 10 -9.94 20.38 2.42
N ASP A 11 -10.79 21.35 2.15
CA ASP A 11 -11.56 21.45 0.91
C ASP A 11 -11.76 22.90 0.48
N ASP A 12 -12.08 23.08 -0.80
CA ASP A 12 -12.54 24.33 -1.38
C ASP A 12 -13.74 24.07 -2.31
N ASP A 13 -14.20 25.12 -3.01
CA ASP A 13 -15.36 25.02 -3.91
C ASP A 13 -15.17 24.03 -5.07
N LEU A 14 -13.95 23.56 -5.34
CA LEU A 14 -13.59 22.71 -6.48
C LEU A 14 -13.20 21.29 -6.08
N ALA A 15 -12.55 21.11 -4.92
CA ALA A 15 -11.97 19.81 -4.56
C ALA A 15 -11.84 19.58 -3.04
N MET A 16 -11.73 18.30 -2.70
CA MET A 16 -11.33 17.82 -1.38
C MET A 16 -9.88 17.33 -1.43
N TYR A 17 -9.11 17.69 -0.42
CA TYR A 17 -7.71 17.37 -0.25
C TYR A 17 -7.52 16.51 0.99
N ILE A 18 -6.78 15.42 0.85
CA ILE A 18 -6.43 14.50 1.95
C ILE A 18 -4.92 14.55 2.14
N VAL A 19 -4.48 14.83 3.37
CA VAL A 19 -3.07 14.84 3.75
C VAL A 19 -2.75 13.55 4.48
N MET A 20 -1.73 12.85 4.01
CA MET A 20 -1.27 11.58 4.56
C MET A 20 0.25 11.54 4.69
N GLU A 21 0.76 10.51 5.36
CA GLU A 21 2.17 10.16 5.35
C GLU A 21 2.72 10.09 3.92
N PHE A 22 3.92 10.65 3.72
CA PHE A 22 4.65 10.51 2.47
C PHE A 22 5.57 9.30 2.58
N VAL A 23 5.41 8.35 1.67
CA VAL A 23 6.30 7.19 1.54
C VAL A 23 7.20 7.44 0.34
N ASP A 24 8.50 7.45 0.59
CA ASP A 24 9.52 7.62 -0.43
C ASP A 24 9.79 6.29 -1.17
N GLY A 25 10.09 6.37 -2.47
CA GLY A 25 10.30 5.22 -3.34
C GLY A 25 9.09 4.82 -4.21
N ASP A 26 9.19 3.65 -4.84
CA ASP A 26 8.17 3.11 -5.73
C ASP A 26 7.16 2.22 -4.99
N ASP A 27 5.95 2.13 -5.55
CA ASP A 27 4.98 1.12 -5.14
C ASP A 27 5.38 -0.30 -5.59
N LEU A 28 4.62 -1.29 -5.15
CA LEU A 28 4.89 -2.69 -5.49
C LEU A 28 4.82 -2.97 -7.01
N SER A 29 3.96 -2.25 -7.73
CA SER A 29 3.86 -2.39 -9.20
C SER A 29 5.13 -1.89 -9.88
N GLY A 30 5.65 -0.73 -9.47
CA GLY A 30 6.94 -0.20 -9.91
C GLY A 30 8.08 -1.17 -9.60
N TYR A 31 8.12 -1.68 -8.37
CA TYR A 31 9.11 -2.68 -7.96
C TYR A 31 9.07 -3.94 -8.86
N MET A 32 7.88 -4.46 -9.15
CA MET A 32 7.68 -5.64 -9.99
C MET A 32 8.04 -5.41 -11.47
N ALA A 33 7.91 -4.18 -11.97
CA ALA A 33 8.29 -3.84 -13.34
C ALA A 33 9.79 -4.06 -13.58
N HIS A 34 10.64 -3.83 -12.58
CA HIS A 34 12.07 -4.09 -12.67
C HIS A 34 12.38 -5.57 -12.92
N PHE A 35 11.69 -6.49 -12.24
CA PHE A 35 11.86 -7.93 -12.46
C PHE A 35 11.32 -8.36 -13.82
N SER A 36 10.15 -7.87 -14.18
CA SER A 36 9.49 -8.20 -15.45
C SER A 36 10.33 -7.76 -16.65
N SER A 37 11.00 -6.60 -16.58
CA SER A 37 11.92 -6.14 -17.62
C SER A 37 13.12 -7.06 -17.85
N SER A 38 13.48 -7.85 -16.85
CA SER A 38 14.53 -8.87 -16.90
C SER A 38 14.01 -10.28 -17.27
N GLY A 39 12.72 -10.40 -17.59
CA GLY A 39 12.05 -11.67 -17.91
C GLY A 39 11.86 -12.59 -16.71
N ARG A 40 11.86 -12.05 -15.49
CA ARG A 40 11.77 -12.80 -14.23
C ARG A 40 10.56 -12.36 -13.41
N GLY A 41 9.99 -13.29 -12.65
CA GLY A 41 9.05 -12.99 -11.58
C GLY A 41 9.76 -12.84 -10.22
N LEU A 42 9.00 -12.41 -9.21
CA LEU A 42 9.46 -12.44 -7.82
C LEU A 42 9.68 -13.89 -7.37
N SER A 43 10.69 -14.13 -6.54
CA SER A 43 10.86 -15.43 -5.88
C SER A 43 9.78 -15.62 -4.81
N GLU A 44 9.44 -16.88 -4.50
CA GLU A 44 8.47 -17.19 -3.45
C GLU A 44 8.86 -16.58 -2.10
N SER A 45 10.15 -16.64 -1.74
CA SER A 45 10.66 -16.02 -0.51
C SER A 45 10.39 -14.52 -0.47
N LEU A 46 10.63 -13.81 -1.57
CA LEU A 46 10.40 -12.37 -1.65
C LEU A 46 8.91 -12.04 -1.62
N CYS A 47 8.06 -12.86 -2.25
CA CYS A 47 6.61 -12.74 -2.11
C CYS A 47 6.21 -12.85 -0.65
N ILE A 48 6.69 -13.86 0.09
CA ILE A 48 6.37 -14.03 1.52
C ILE A 48 6.80 -12.82 2.35
N GLU A 49 7.98 -12.25 2.07
CA GLU A 49 8.47 -11.03 2.73
C GLU A 49 7.55 -9.82 2.52
N ILE A 50 6.93 -9.70 1.33
CA ILE A 50 5.98 -8.64 1.00
C ILE A 50 4.60 -8.92 1.61
N TYR A 51 4.11 -10.16 1.52
CA TYR A 51 2.76 -10.53 1.95
C TYR A 51 2.58 -10.47 3.46
N LYS A 52 3.59 -10.81 4.26
CA LYS A 52 3.49 -10.79 5.73
C LYS A 52 3.05 -9.43 6.28
N PRO A 53 3.77 -8.31 6.04
CA PRO A 53 3.35 -7.01 6.54
C PRO A 53 2.03 -6.52 5.93
N LEU A 54 1.72 -6.89 4.67
CA LEU A 54 0.43 -6.58 4.05
C LEU A 54 -0.73 -7.26 4.80
N LEU A 55 -0.59 -8.54 5.16
CA LEU A 55 -1.60 -9.27 5.91
C LEU A 55 -1.77 -8.72 7.33
N ASP A 56 -0.68 -8.28 7.98
CA ASP A 56 -0.76 -7.60 9.28
C ASP A 56 -1.56 -6.28 9.18
N ALA A 57 -1.34 -5.51 8.11
CA ALA A 57 -2.11 -4.28 7.85
C ALA A 57 -3.59 -4.56 7.59
N ILE A 58 -3.90 -5.61 6.81
CA ILE A 58 -5.28 -6.04 6.56
C ILE A 58 -5.94 -6.51 7.86
N SER A 59 -5.25 -7.30 8.68
CA SER A 59 -5.77 -7.73 9.99
C SER A 59 -6.08 -6.52 10.87
N TYR A 60 -5.18 -5.53 10.92
CA TYR A 60 -5.40 -4.29 11.67
C TYR A 60 -6.68 -3.54 11.25
N LEU A 61 -6.99 -3.51 9.95
CA LEU A 61 -8.21 -2.91 9.42
C LEU A 61 -9.45 -3.75 9.76
N HIS A 62 -9.37 -5.07 9.58
CA HIS A 62 -10.48 -6.00 9.85
C HIS A 62 -10.86 -6.03 11.34
N ASP A 63 -9.90 -5.91 12.25
CA ASP A 63 -10.15 -5.78 13.70
C ASP A 63 -10.97 -4.53 14.08
N ARG A 64 -11.16 -3.60 13.12
CA ARG A 64 -11.94 -2.37 13.26
C ARG A 64 -13.18 -2.35 12.36
N ASP A 65 -13.57 -3.50 11.81
CA ASP A 65 -14.68 -3.64 10.85
C ASP A 65 -14.51 -2.80 9.56
N ILE A 66 -13.26 -2.50 9.19
CA ILE A 66 -12.92 -1.74 7.99
C ILE A 66 -12.40 -2.70 6.92
N ALA A 67 -13.04 -2.73 5.76
CA ALA A 67 -12.51 -3.38 4.56
C ALA A 67 -11.73 -2.37 3.71
N HIS A 68 -10.52 -2.71 3.26
CA HIS A 68 -9.70 -1.84 2.40
C HIS A 68 -10.36 -1.56 1.03
N ARG A 69 -11.06 -2.56 0.48
CA ARG A 69 -11.85 -2.51 -0.78
C ARG A 69 -11.10 -2.32 -2.10
N ASP A 70 -9.84 -1.87 -2.10
CA ASP A 70 -9.06 -1.73 -3.35
C ASP A 70 -7.59 -2.14 -3.17
N ILE A 71 -7.34 -3.38 -2.72
CA ILE A 71 -5.98 -3.92 -2.62
C ILE A 71 -5.53 -4.40 -4.00
N LYS A 72 -4.36 -3.92 -4.47
CA LYS A 72 -3.75 -4.28 -5.76
C LYS A 72 -2.24 -4.11 -5.74
#